data_AF-A0A938RDV7-F1
#
_entry.id   AF-A0A938RDV7-F1
#
_cell.length_a   1.000
_cell.length_b   1.000
_cell.length_c   1.000
_cell.angle_alpha   90.00
_cell.angle_beta   90.00
_cell.angle_gamma   90.00
#
_symmetry.space_group_name_H-M   'P 1'
#
loop_
_entity.id
_entity.type
_entity.pdbx_description
1 polymer ?
#
loop_
_entity_poly.entity_id
_entity_poly.type
_entity_poly.pdbx_seq_one_letter_code
_entity_poly.pdbx_strand_id
1 'polypeptide(L)' 'LDMVSAIEKGLIIRALQKTNGNQVQAASLLGINRSTLRGKMDRYHIKKEVLVSERD' A
#
# COMPACT_ATOMS: atom_id res chain seq x y z
N LEU A 1 -5.32 -10.54 -11.94
CA LEU A 1 -4.69 -10.79 -10.63
C LEU A 1 -5.31 -12.04 -10.07
N ASP A 2 -4.51 -12.97 -9.55
CA ASP A 2 -5.06 -14.05 -8.75
C ASP A 2 -5.63 -13.50 -7.43
N MET A 3 -6.39 -14.35 -6.71
CA MET A 3 -7.07 -13.95 -5.47
C MET A 3 -6.08 -13.43 -4.41
N VAL A 4 -4.91 -14.06 -4.29
CA VAL A 4 -3.88 -13.67 -3.33
C VAL A 4 -3.34 -12.27 -3.64
N SER A 5 -3.05 -12.00 -4.92
CA SER A 5 -2.54 -10.70 -5.36
C SER A 5 -3.56 -9.59 -5.19
N ALA A 6 -4.86 -9.89 -5.38
CA ALA A 6 -5.93 -8.92 -5.14
C ALA A 6 -6.04 -8.54 -3.66
N ILE A 7 -6.00 -9.54 -2.76
CA ILE A 7 -6.00 -9.32 -1.30
C ILE A 7 -4.77 -8.52 -0.89
N GLU A 8 -3.59 -8.91 -1.36
CA GLU A 8 -2.34 -8.22 -1.06
C GLU A 8 -2.36 -6.75 -1.50
N LYS A 9 -2.82 -6.47 -2.73
CA LYS A 9 -3.00 -5.10 -3.22
C LYS A 9 -3.94 -4.31 -2.32
N GLY A 10 -5.05 -4.90 -1.89
CA GLY A 10 -6.01 -4.26 -0.98
C GLY A 10 -5.41 -3.94 0.39
N LEU A 11 -4.61 -4.84 0.97
CA LEU A 11 -3.91 -4.61 2.23
C LEU A 11 -2.90 -3.46 2.12
N ILE A 12 -2.15 -3.40 1.02
CA ILE A 12 -1.19 -2.32 0.76
C ILE A 12 -1.90 -0.97 0.67
N ILE A 13 -2.99 -0.89 -0.09
CA ILE A 13 -3.79 0.34 -0.25
C ILE A 13 -4.30 0.81 1.11
N ARG A 14 -4.92 -0.09 1.90
CA ARG A 14 -5.45 0.26 3.23
C ARG A 14 -4.37 0.71 4.19
N ALA A 15 -3.21 0.05 4.21
CA ALA A 15 -2.10 0.46 5.06
C ALA A 15 -1.58 1.85 4.69
N LEU A 16 -1.43 2.13 3.39
CA LEU A 16 -1.03 3.45 2.91
C LEU A 16 -2.07 4.52 3.24
N GLN A 17 -3.37 4.24 3.11
CA GLN A 17 -4.43 5.18 3.51
C GLN A 17 -4.38 5.49 5.01
N LYS A 18 -4.27 4.46 5.86
CA LYS A 18 -4.18 4.61 7.32
C LYS A 18 -2.99 5.47 7.77
N THR A 19 -1.92 5.49 6.97
CA THR A 19 -0.70 6.25 7.27
C THR A 19 -0.55 7.51 6.41
N ASN A 20 -1.62 7.95 5.73
CA ASN A 20 -1.63 9.11 4.84
C ASN A 20 -0.50 9.08 3.79
N GLY A 21 -0.27 7.91 3.20
CA GLY A 21 0.76 7.65 2.19
C GLY A 21 2.18 7.56 2.75
N ASN A 22 2.37 7.51 4.07
CA ASN A 22 3.69 7.28 4.67
C ASN A 22 4.09 5.81 4.49
N GLN A 23 4.95 5.54 3.51
CA GLN A 23 5.42 4.20 3.17
C GLN A 23 6.20 3.52 4.30
N VAL A 24 6.94 4.27 5.12
CA VAL A 24 7.70 3.69 6.24
C VAL A 24 6.71 3.15 7.29
N GLN A 25 5.72 3.95 7.65
CA GLN A 25 4.68 3.53 8.60
C GLN A 25 3.78 2.44 8.01
N ALA A 26 3.43 2.51 6.72
CA ALA A 26 2.61 1.48 6.07
C ALA A 26 3.33 0.13 6.01
N ALA A 27 4.63 0.14 5.71
CA ALA A 27 5.46 -1.07 5.70
C ALA A 27 5.57 -1.67 7.10
N SER A 28 5.76 -0.82 8.12
CA SER A 28 5.74 -1.22 9.53
C SER A 28 4.40 -1.86 9.93
N LEU A 29 3.27 -1.25 9.56
CA LEU A 29 1.93 -1.78 9.82
C LEU A 29 1.67 -3.13 9.15
N LEU A 30 2.27 -3.37 7.98
CA LEU A 30 2.17 -4.63 7.24
C LEU A 30 3.21 -5.66 7.69
N GLY A 31 4.14 -5.32 8.59
CA GLY A 31 5.21 -6.21 9.04
C GLY A 31 6.23 -6.54 7.94
N ILE A 32 6.46 -5.65 6.98
CA ILE A 32 7.39 -5.85 5.86
C ILE A 32 8.42 -4.71 5.78
N ASN A 33 9.52 -4.95 5.06
CA ASN A 33 10.47 -3.88 4.76
C ASN A 33 9.83 -2.84 3.81
N ARG A 34 10.19 -1.56 3.99
CA ARG A 34 9.80 -0.46 3.09
C ARG A 34 10.25 -0.69 1.64
N SER A 35 11.39 -1.35 1.39
CA SER A 35 11.81 -1.73 0.04
C SER A 35 10.87 -2.76 -0.60
N THR A 36 10.40 -3.73 0.18
CA THR A 36 9.40 -4.71 -0.24
C THR A 36 8.07 -4.04 -0.55
N LEU A 37 7.61 -3.13 0.32
CA LEU A 37 6.40 -2.34 0.05
C LEU A 37 6.53 -1.56 -1.27
N ARG A 38 7.66 -0.88 -1.48
CA ARG A 38 7.93 -0.12 -2.71
C ARG A 38 7.85 -1.01 -3.95
N GLY A 39 8.53 -2.15 -3.95
CA GLY A 39 8.48 -3.09 -5.08
C GLY A 39 7.07 -3.61 -5.36
N LYS A 40 6.26 -3.86 -4.31
CA LYS A 40 4.85 -4.25 -4.48
C LYS A 40 3.99 -3.10 -5.00
N MET A 41 4.22 -1.86 -4.55
CA MET A 41 3.55 -0.69 -5.11
C MET A 41 3.83 -0.53 -6.60
N ASP A 42 5.09 -0.71 -7.01
CA ASP A 42 5.48 -0.66 -8.41
C ASP A 42 4.79 -1.78 -9.22
N ARG A 43 4.82 -3.03 -8.71
CA ARG A 43 4.15 -4.20 -9.32
C ARG A 43 2.64 -4.01 -9.51
N TYR A 44 1.98 -3.38 -8.54
CA TYR A 44 0.52 -3.19 -8.57
C TYR A 44 0.09 -1.82 -9.12
N HIS A 45 1.05 -1.02 -9.60
CA HIS A 45 0.85 0.34 -10.10
C HIS A 45 0.11 1.25 -9.09
N ILE A 46 0.45 1.13 -7.81
CA ILE A 46 -0.15 1.92 -6.72
C ILE A 46 0.59 3.26 -6.64
N LYS A 47 -0.09 4.35 -6.99
CA LYS A 47 0.43 5.71 -6.90
C LYS A 47 0.07 6.35 -5.57
N LYS A 48 1.00 7.12 -4.99
CA LYS A 48 0.82 7.81 -3.70
C LYS A 48 -0.33 8.83 -3.73
N GLU A 49 -0.49 9.52 -4.85
CA GLU A 49 -1.45 10.62 -5.04
C GLU A 49 -2.91 10.15 -4.99
N VAL A 50 -3.17 8.90 -5.38
CA VAL A 50 -4.54 8.33 -5.47
C VAL A 50 -5.13 8.04 -4.08
N LEU A 51 -4.30 7.99 -3.03
CA LEU A 51 -4.69 7.43 -1.73
C LEU A 51 -5.13 8.46 -0.69
N VAL A 52 -4.98 9.76 -0.98
CA VAL A 52 -5.34 10.86 -0.06
C VAL A 52 -6.81 11.29 -0.22
N SER A 53 -7.52 10.76 -1.22
CA SER A 53 -8.84 11.27 -1.64
C SER A 53 -10.05 10.67 -0.91
N GLU A 54 -9.89 9.78 0.08
CA GLU A 54 -11.00 9.24 0.89
C GLU A 54 -11.07 9.93 2.27
N ARG A 55 -11.12 11.26 2.26
CA ARG A 55 -11.55 12.04 3.42
C ARG A 55 -12.73 12.91 2.98
N ASP A 56 -13.91 12.30 2.95
CA ASP A 56 -15.21 12.92 3.24
C ASP A 56 -16.07 11.88 3.97
#